data_AF-A0AAC9YGC6-F1
#
_entry.id   AF-A0AAC9YGC6-F1
#
_cell.length_a   1.000
_cell.length_b   1.000
_cell.length_c   1.000
_cell.angle_alpha   90.00
_cell.angle_beta   90.00
_cell.angle_gamma   90.00
#
_symmetry.space_group_name_H-M   'P 1'
#
loop_
_entity.id
_entity.type
_entity.pdbx_description
1 polymer ?
#
loop_
_entity_poly.entity_id
_entity_poly.type
_entity_poly.pdbx_seq_one_letter_code
_entity_poly.pdbx_strand_id
1 'polypeptide(L)'
;MLNLNSVLVVFFIFLSTHLFNTLKEKDAEVRSQVTDSLFTTTFLLYADSLSTFKKNHPAYNGRVNADLFLPPWLGKKPEIRMHIENGIGYVDMPNQAGLYAGLMSATDHSSLMGVTDEHHLITLSGQIPKPPFIPENHLVYMR
;
A
#
# COMPACT_ATOMS: atom_id res chain seq x y z
N MET A 1 -7.07 27.95 -48.88
CA MET A 1 -8.03 26.84 -48.68
C MET A 1 -7.22 25.56 -48.54
N LEU A 2 -7.35 24.82 -47.43
CA LEU A 2 -6.71 23.49 -47.35
C LEU A 2 -7.37 22.56 -48.38
N ASN A 3 -6.56 21.86 -49.16
CA ASN A 3 -6.98 20.74 -49.99
C ASN A 3 -7.55 19.63 -49.08
N LEU A 4 -8.62 18.97 -49.52
CA LEU A 4 -9.27 17.84 -48.82
C LEU A 4 -8.26 16.79 -48.31
N ASN A 5 -7.23 16.48 -49.08
CA ASN A 5 -6.16 15.55 -48.72
C ASN A 5 -5.35 16.06 -47.52
N SER A 6 -5.10 17.36 -47.43
CA SER A 6 -4.39 17.96 -46.28
C SER A 6 -5.24 17.95 -45.01
N VAL A 7 -6.57 18.11 -45.12
CA VAL A 7 -7.49 17.98 -43.97
C VAL A 7 -7.52 16.54 -43.47
N LEU A 8 -7.54 15.58 -44.40
CA LEU A 8 -7.58 14.15 -44.10
C LEU A 8 -6.31 13.71 -43.34
N VAL A 9 -5.13 14.13 -43.79
CA VAL A 9 -3.85 13.82 -43.12
C VAL A 9 -3.81 14.38 -41.69
N VAL A 10 -4.22 15.63 -41.49
CA VAL A 10 -4.27 16.23 -40.15
C VAL A 10 -5.23 15.47 -39.24
N PHE A 11 -6.41 15.09 -39.74
CA PHE A 11 -7.36 14.29 -38.98
C PHE A 11 -6.79 12.93 -38.56
N PHE A 12 -6.09 12.22 -39.45
CA PHE A 12 -5.45 10.95 -39.11
C PHE A 12 -4.30 11.11 -38.09
N ILE A 13 -3.57 12.22 -38.11
CA ILE A 13 -2.54 12.51 -37.10
C ILE A 13 -3.17 12.76 -35.73
N PHE A 14 -4.25 13.53 -35.65
CA PHE A 14 -4.98 13.75 -34.39
C PHE A 14 -5.62 12.46 -33.86
N LEU A 15 -6.18 11.63 -34.74
CA LEU A 15 -6.79 10.36 -34.35
C LEU A 15 -5.73 9.37 -33.84
N SER A 16 -4.59 9.26 -34.54
CA SER A 16 -3.51 8.36 -34.13
C SER A 16 -2.86 8.79 -32.81
N THR A 17 -2.64 10.10 -32.59
CA THR A 17 -2.13 10.60 -31.31
C THR A 17 -3.09 10.37 -30.14
N HIS A 18 -4.40 10.59 -30.35
CA HIS A 18 -5.40 10.28 -29.32
C HIS A 18 -5.42 8.79 -28.97
N LEU A 19 -5.44 7.90 -29.97
CA LEU A 19 -5.38 6.46 -29.75
C LEU A 19 -4.11 6.06 -28.99
N PHE A 20 -2.95 6.59 -29.38
CA PHE A 20 -1.68 6.25 -28.74
C PHE A 20 -1.63 6.69 -27.27
N ASN A 21 -2.24 7.83 -26.93
CA ASN A 21 -2.34 8.30 -25.55
C ASN A 21 -3.26 7.41 -24.72
N THR A 22 -4.43 7.02 -25.24
CA THR A 22 -5.35 6.13 -24.51
C THR A 22 -4.76 4.74 -24.24
N LEU A 23 -3.95 4.21 -25.16
CA LEU A 23 -3.25 2.93 -24.95
C LEU A 23 -2.18 3.06 -23.86
N LYS A 24 -1.40 4.14 -23.87
CA LYS A 24 -0.41 4.41 -22.81
C LYS A 24 -1.05 4.59 -21.43
N GLU A 25 -2.18 5.28 -21.37
CA GLU A 25 -2.93 5.47 -20.11
C GLU A 25 -3.41 4.12 -19.56
N LYS A 26 -3.98 3.25 -20.41
CA LYS A 26 -4.38 1.91 -20.00
C LYS A 26 -3.22 1.04 -19.55
N ASP A 27 -2.09 1.09 -20.25
CA ASP A 27 -0.89 0.34 -19.84
C ASP A 27 -0.35 0.85 -18.49
N ALA A 28 -0.39 2.16 -18.26
CA ALA A 28 0.01 2.76 -16.98
C ALA A 28 -0.96 2.38 -15.85
N GLU A 29 -2.26 2.39 -16.10
CA GLU A 29 -3.29 2.00 -15.16
C GLU A 29 -3.16 0.53 -14.74
N VAL A 30 -3.03 -0.39 -15.71
CA VAL A 30 -2.84 -1.83 -15.44
C VAL A 30 -1.58 -2.07 -14.63
N ARG A 31 -0.48 -1.39 -14.95
CA ARG A 31 0.76 -1.48 -14.17
C ARG A 31 0.57 -0.99 -12.75
N SER A 32 -0.11 0.14 -12.54
CA SER A 32 -0.43 0.67 -11.22
C SER A 32 -1.22 -0.35 -10.40
N GLN A 33 -2.30 -0.91 -10.97
CA GLN A 33 -3.15 -1.89 -10.27
C GLN A 33 -2.38 -3.15 -9.86
N VAL A 34 -1.51 -3.66 -10.73
CA VAL A 34 -0.66 -4.83 -10.42
C VAL A 34 0.33 -4.50 -9.30
N THR A 35 0.94 -3.31 -9.36
CA THR A 35 1.86 -2.85 -8.31
C THR A 35 1.13 -2.70 -6.97
N ASP A 36 -0.04 -2.07 -6.96
CA ASP A 36 -0.84 -1.85 -5.74
C ASP A 36 -1.29 -3.18 -5.11
N SER A 37 -1.72 -4.13 -5.94
CA SER A 37 -2.09 -5.49 -5.50
C SER A 37 -0.89 -6.25 -4.91
N LEU A 38 0.28 -6.15 -5.54
CA LEU A 38 1.51 -6.76 -5.04
C LEU A 38 1.93 -6.15 -3.70
N PHE A 39 1.86 -4.82 -3.56
CA PHE A 39 2.17 -4.14 -2.29
C PHE A 39 1.17 -4.51 -1.20
N THR A 40 -0.12 -4.54 -1.49
CA THR A 40 -1.19 -4.97 -0.58
C THR A 40 -0.90 -6.39 -0.07
N THR A 41 -0.64 -7.33 -0.98
CA THR A 41 -0.33 -8.72 -0.63
C THR A 41 0.94 -8.82 0.21
N THR A 42 1.99 -8.09 -0.17
CA THR A 42 3.27 -8.07 0.56
C THR A 42 3.08 -7.54 1.98
N PHE A 43 2.33 -6.46 2.15
CA PHE A 43 2.03 -5.90 3.45
C PHE A 43 1.25 -6.87 4.35
N LEU A 44 0.27 -7.59 3.80
CA LEU A 44 -0.48 -8.59 4.55
C LEU A 44 0.39 -9.78 4.96
N LEU A 45 1.31 -10.23 4.10
CA LEU A 45 2.28 -11.27 4.47
C LEU A 45 3.16 -10.83 5.65
N TYR A 46 3.59 -9.57 5.68
CA TYR A 46 4.29 -9.01 6.84
C TYR A 46 3.41 -9.04 8.11
N ALA A 47 2.13 -8.68 8.00
CA ALA A 47 1.19 -8.72 9.12
C ALA A 47 0.94 -10.14 9.66
N ASP A 48 0.87 -11.13 8.78
CA ASP A 48 0.67 -12.53 9.16
C ASP A 48 1.94 -13.12 9.79
N SER A 49 3.10 -12.79 9.24
CA SER A 49 4.40 -13.12 9.81
C SER A 49 4.58 -12.49 11.20
N LEU A 50 4.18 -11.22 11.38
CA LEU A 50 4.21 -10.56 12.69
C LEU A 50 3.28 -11.25 13.69
N SER A 51 2.07 -11.61 13.27
CA SER A 51 1.10 -12.31 14.12
C SER A 51 1.65 -13.64 14.62
N THR A 52 2.32 -14.38 13.72
CA THR A 52 3.01 -15.64 14.05
C THR A 52 4.17 -15.41 15.00
N PHE A 53 5.01 -14.40 14.75
CA PHE A 53 6.13 -14.05 15.62
C PHE A 53 5.66 -13.68 17.02
N LYS A 54 4.64 -12.82 17.14
CA LYS A 54 4.04 -12.39 18.41
C LYS A 54 3.50 -13.58 19.21
N LYS A 55 2.81 -14.51 18.56
CA LYS A 55 2.29 -15.73 19.20
C LYS A 55 3.41 -16.57 19.82
N ASN A 56 4.56 -16.66 19.17
CA ASN A 56 5.71 -17.43 19.63
C ASN A 56 6.57 -16.67 20.66
N HIS A 57 6.45 -15.34 20.72
CA HIS A 57 7.23 -14.47 21.61
C HIS A 57 6.33 -13.45 22.32
N PRO A 58 5.39 -13.89 23.19
CA PRO A 58 4.37 -13.02 23.78
C PRO A 58 4.94 -11.92 24.69
N ALA A 59 6.16 -12.09 25.21
CA ALA A 59 6.83 -11.09 26.04
C ALA A 59 7.73 -10.11 25.23
N TYR A 60 7.78 -10.26 23.90
CA TYR A 60 8.60 -9.40 23.06
C TYR A 60 8.03 -7.97 22.99
N ASN A 61 8.90 -6.97 23.13
CA ASN A 61 8.56 -5.56 22.96
C ASN A 61 9.65 -4.86 22.14
N GLY A 62 9.25 -4.07 21.14
CA GLY A 62 10.15 -3.34 20.25
C GLY A 62 10.04 -3.70 18.77
N ARG A 63 11.05 -3.27 18.01
CA ARG A 63 11.09 -3.40 16.55
C ARG A 63 11.43 -4.83 16.13
N VAL A 64 10.56 -5.45 15.35
CA VAL A 64 10.74 -6.82 14.86
C VAL A 64 11.49 -6.80 13.52
N ASN A 65 12.64 -7.49 13.43
CA ASN A 65 13.41 -7.55 12.20
C ASN A 65 12.89 -8.63 11.23
N ALA A 66 12.19 -8.19 10.20
CA ALA A 66 11.61 -8.98 9.11
C ALA A 66 12.53 -10.08 8.55
N ASP A 67 13.84 -9.85 8.55
CA ASP A 67 14.84 -10.72 7.94
C ASP A 67 14.87 -12.15 8.49
N LEU A 68 14.43 -12.35 9.74
CA LEU A 68 14.55 -13.64 10.42
C LEU A 68 13.37 -14.59 10.20
N PHE A 69 12.24 -14.09 9.70
CA PHE A 69 10.98 -14.84 9.69
C PHE A 69 10.07 -14.60 8.49
N LEU A 70 10.46 -13.71 7.57
CA LEU A 70 9.81 -13.67 6.27
C LEU A 70 10.29 -14.82 5.39
N PRO A 71 9.43 -15.34 4.48
CA PRO A 71 9.86 -16.32 3.50
C PRO A 71 11.02 -15.79 2.66
N PRO A 72 12.05 -16.60 2.33
CA PRO A 72 13.23 -16.13 1.59
C PRO A 72 12.94 -15.55 0.19
N TRP A 73 11.80 -15.94 -0.40
CA TRP A 73 11.34 -15.43 -1.69
C TRP A 73 10.66 -14.05 -1.58
N LEU A 74 10.21 -13.66 -0.38
CA LEU A 74 9.58 -12.36 -0.14
C LEU A 74 10.69 -11.33 0.06
N GLY A 75 11.14 -10.74 -1.05
CA GLY A 75 12.21 -9.75 -1.06
C GLY A 75 11.95 -8.63 -0.05
N LYS A 76 13.02 -8.15 0.59
CA LYS A 76 12.94 -7.15 1.67
C LYS A 76 12.30 -5.86 1.18
N LYS A 77 11.31 -5.38 1.93
CA LYS A 77 10.70 -4.05 1.78
C LYS A 77 11.05 -3.18 2.98
N PRO A 78 12.05 -2.28 2.86
CA PRO A 78 12.45 -1.41 3.98
C PRO A 78 11.37 -0.41 4.38
N GLU A 79 10.43 -0.13 3.48
CA GLU A 79 9.28 0.74 3.70
C GLU A 79 8.25 0.13 4.65
N ILE A 80 8.22 -1.21 4.77
CA ILE A 80 7.31 -1.91 5.67
C ILE A 80 8.03 -2.23 6.96
N ARG A 81 7.52 -1.70 8.06
CA ARG A 81 8.09 -1.88 9.40
C ARG A 81 7.14 -2.70 10.25
N MET A 82 7.74 -3.46 11.17
CA MET A 82 7.04 -4.27 12.15
C MET A 82 7.52 -3.91 13.54
N HIS A 83 6.59 -3.70 14.45
CA HIS A 83 6.86 -3.35 15.84
C HIS A 83 5.84 -4.05 16.73
N ILE A 84 6.24 -4.41 17.94
CA ILE A 84 5.30 -4.87 18.97
C ILE A 84 5.42 -3.90 20.12
N GLU A 85 4.31 -3.36 20.58
CA GLU A 85 4.25 -2.48 21.75
C GLU A 85 3.11 -2.93 22.67
N ASN A 86 3.42 -3.21 23.94
CA ASN A 86 2.43 -3.62 24.95
C ASN A 86 1.51 -4.78 24.51
N GLY A 87 2.06 -5.76 23.78
CA GLY A 87 1.31 -6.93 23.28
C GLY A 87 0.50 -6.70 22.00
N ILE A 88 0.53 -5.49 21.44
CA ILE A 88 -0.11 -5.15 20.15
C ILE A 88 0.99 -5.16 19.08
N GLY A 89 0.76 -5.89 17.99
CA GLY A 89 1.63 -5.87 16.81
C GLY A 89 1.19 -4.76 15.86
N TYR A 90 2.14 -3.98 15.37
CA TYR A 90 1.93 -2.92 14.41
C TYR A 90 2.75 -3.24 13.16
N VAL A 91 2.07 -3.32 12.01
CA VAL A 91 2.72 -3.26 10.70
C VAL A 91 2.40 -1.90 10.10
N ASP A 92 3.44 -1.15 9.73
CA ASP A 92 3.25 0.18 9.17
C ASP A 92 4.07 0.41 7.91
N MET A 93 3.57 1.28 7.03
CA MET A 93 4.30 1.78 5.87
C MET A 93 3.78 3.17 5.45
N PRO A 94 4.56 3.95 4.69
CA PRO A 94 4.09 5.23 4.15
C PRO A 94 2.80 5.06 3.34
N ASN A 95 1.83 5.95 3.56
CA ASN A 95 0.58 5.94 2.81
C ASN A 95 0.83 6.41 1.36
N GLN A 96 0.48 5.55 0.40
CA GLN A 96 0.59 5.79 -1.03
C GLN A 96 -0.81 5.77 -1.66
N ALA A 97 -1.00 6.50 -2.77
CA ALA A 97 -2.27 6.57 -3.46
C ALA A 97 -2.76 5.17 -3.87
N GLY A 98 -4.04 4.88 -3.66
CA GLY A 98 -4.67 3.59 -4.00
C GLY A 98 -4.43 2.46 -3.00
N LEU A 99 -3.33 2.50 -2.23
CA LEU A 99 -2.94 1.40 -1.34
C LEU A 99 -3.89 1.22 -0.14
N TYR A 100 -4.35 2.31 0.47
CA TYR A 100 -5.31 2.23 1.58
C TYR A 100 -6.60 1.53 1.16
N ALA A 101 -7.15 1.89 0.00
CA ALA A 101 -8.36 1.27 -0.52
C ALA A 101 -8.16 -0.22 -0.81
N GLY A 102 -7.00 -0.59 -1.39
CA GLY A 102 -6.62 -1.99 -1.62
C GLY A 102 -6.53 -2.80 -0.33
N LEU A 103 -5.87 -2.26 0.70
CA LEU A 103 -5.75 -2.89 2.01
C LEU A 103 -7.09 -2.99 2.75
N MET A 104 -7.92 -1.96 2.69
CA MET A 104 -9.27 -2.00 3.27
C MET A 104 -10.13 -3.08 2.59
N SER A 105 -10.08 -3.18 1.26
CA SER A 105 -10.78 -4.25 0.55
C SER A 105 -10.23 -5.63 0.89
N ALA A 106 -8.91 -5.78 0.98
CA ALA A 106 -8.27 -7.08 1.25
C ALA A 106 -8.41 -7.55 2.70
N THR A 107 -8.76 -6.65 3.62
CA THR A 107 -8.98 -6.95 5.04
C THR A 107 -10.44 -6.91 5.45
N ASP A 108 -11.37 -6.95 4.48
CA ASP A 108 -12.82 -6.85 4.71
C ASP A 108 -13.20 -5.66 5.59
N HIS A 109 -12.56 -4.51 5.35
CA HIS A 109 -12.73 -3.28 6.12
C HIS A 109 -12.43 -3.46 7.61
N SER A 110 -11.31 -4.10 7.92
CA SER A 110 -10.86 -4.31 9.28
C SER A 110 -10.78 -2.99 10.06
N SER A 111 -11.36 -2.98 11.26
CA SER A 111 -11.29 -1.84 12.17
C SER A 111 -9.94 -1.66 12.85
N LEU A 112 -9.03 -2.61 12.66
CA LEU A 112 -7.64 -2.56 13.12
C LEU A 112 -6.69 -1.93 12.09
N MET A 113 -7.22 -1.58 10.91
CA MET A 113 -6.52 -0.82 9.88
C MET A 113 -6.80 0.68 10.06
N GLY A 114 -5.79 1.51 9.81
CA GLY A 114 -5.94 2.96 9.87
C GLY A 114 -4.79 3.73 9.24
N VAL A 115 -4.89 5.06 9.33
CA VAL A 115 -3.87 6.01 8.85
C VAL A 115 -3.47 6.91 10.01
N THR A 116 -2.18 7.20 10.16
CA THR A 116 -1.69 8.14 11.18
C THR A 116 -1.74 9.60 10.74
N ASP A 117 -2.09 10.49 11.66
CA ASP A 117 -1.88 11.93 11.56
C ASP A 117 -0.79 12.39 12.55
N GLU A 118 -0.72 13.69 12.86
CA GLU A 118 0.23 14.27 13.82
C GLU A 118 0.16 13.60 15.22
N HIS A 119 -1.03 13.22 15.67
CA HIS A 119 -1.29 12.81 17.05
C HIS A 119 -2.07 11.49 17.19
N HIS A 120 -2.75 11.03 16.14
CA HIS A 120 -3.69 9.93 16.19
C HIS A 120 -3.43 8.88 15.12
N LEU A 121 -3.87 7.66 15.41
CA LEU A 121 -4.16 6.63 14.42
C LEU A 121 -5.68 6.64 14.18
N ILE A 122 -6.07 6.99 12.96
CA ILE A 122 -7.47 7.09 12.52
C ILE A 122 -7.87 5.74 11.94
N THR A 123 -8.76 5.03 12.62
CA THR A 123 -9.31 3.73 12.19
C THR A 123 -10.82 3.82 11.92
N LEU A 124 -11.42 2.77 11.38
CA LEU A 124 -12.90 2.70 11.28
C LEU A 124 -13.61 2.67 12.64
N SER A 125 -12.94 2.21 13.70
CA SER A 125 -13.49 2.24 15.07
C SER A 125 -13.39 3.61 15.73
N GLY A 126 -12.70 4.56 15.11
CA GLY A 126 -12.43 5.89 15.65
C GLY A 126 -10.94 6.20 15.74
N GLN A 127 -10.65 7.29 16.45
CA GLN A 127 -9.28 7.79 16.64
C GLN A 127 -8.70 7.27 17.94
N ILE A 128 -7.47 6.76 17.88
CA ILE A 128 -6.69 6.37 19.07
C ILE A 128 -5.35 7.10 19.08
N PRO A 129 -4.68 7.25 20.25
CA PRO A 129 -3.37 7.88 20.30
C PRO A 129 -2.36 7.20 19.38
N LYS A 130 -1.65 7.99 18.57
CA LYS A 130 -0.61 7.47 17.68
C LYS A 130 0.57 6.93 18.49
N PRO A 131 1.06 5.71 18.21
CA PRO A 131 2.32 5.24 18.79
C PRO A 131 3.50 6.10 18.33
N PRO A 132 4.41 6.53 19.23
CA PRO A 132 5.45 7.52 18.92
C PRO A 132 6.50 7.02 17.92
N PHE A 133 6.61 5.71 17.72
CA PHE A 133 7.52 5.10 16.74
C PHE A 133 6.96 5.12 15.31
N ILE A 134 5.67 5.43 15.12
CA ILE A 134 5.03 5.52 13.81
C ILE A 134 4.98 7.00 13.37
N PRO A 135 5.57 7.35 12.22
CA PRO A 135 5.47 8.66 11.60
C PRO A 135 4.04 9.00 11.17
N GLU A 136 3.85 10.25 10.78
CA GLU A 136 2.61 10.75 10.20
C GLU A 136 2.39 10.22 8.79
N ASN A 137 1.14 10.14 8.37
CA ASN A 137 0.72 9.67 7.06
C ASN A 137 1.24 8.26 6.73
N HIS A 138 1.22 7.38 7.73
CA HIS A 138 1.50 5.96 7.58
C HIS A 138 0.20 5.15 7.65
N LEU A 139 0.11 4.14 6.80
CA LEU A 139 -0.86 3.06 6.95
C LEU A 139 -0.41 2.15 8.06
N VAL A 140 -1.33 1.76 8.93
CA VAL A 140 -1.05 0.91 10.09
C VAL A 140 -2.08 -0.19 10.15
N TYR A 141 -1.61 -1.43 10.34
CA TYR A 141 -2.45 -2.56 10.67
C TYR A 141 -2.05 -3.14 12.01
N MET A 142 -2.99 -3.13 12.95
CA MET A 142 -2.84 -3.72 14.28
C MET A 142 -3.19 -5.21 14.25
N ARG A 143 -2.39 -6.03 14.93
CA ARG A 143 -2.52 -7.49 15.05
C ARG A 143 -2.33 -7.96 16.48
#